data_AF-A0A812AS45-F1
#
_entry.id   AF-A0A812AS45-F1
#
_cell.length_a   1.000
_cell.length_b   1.000
_cell.length_c   1.000
_cell.angle_alpha   90.00
_cell.angle_beta   90.00
_cell.angle_gamma   90.00
#
_symmetry.space_group_name_H-M   'P 1'
#
loop_
_entity.id
_entity.type
_entity.pdbx_description
1 polymer ?
#
loop_
_entity_poly.entity_id
_entity_poly.type
_entity_poly.pdbx_seq_one_letter_code
_entity_poly.pdbx_strand_id
1 'polypeptide(L)'
;MNFEFTHKVTLAHVNIARAIALHPCKGYMYWTALNRQGKIERATMAGNQRTAIVTSGLGWPTGLAIDYQDEKLFWADSKLNRIERSNLDGNYREVIVDVSVRPFSLTVFGNYIYWSDWSIRSIFRAEKHTGNNQRHLIKDLHSRPLEVKVFSKAQQTCSDDPCQLFNGGCSHGCHPAPDGKAECSCDDNSGLVLANDDKMCVPKNNNCTSANFICMNGKCIYKRWICDIDDDCGDGSDEHPNLCAQHTCDPSMFRCDNGRCIRPYFRCDYDNDCRDNSDERDCTNNITCMTGQVKCPNNNICLSSRFLCDGDNDCGDHSDENVMFCQSVTCFPDDFYCSNKHHCIPGAWHCDGDDDCGDMEDEPPSCSKPLF
;
A
#
# COMPACT_ATOMS: atom_id res chain seq x y z
N MET A 1 3.42 -4.93 17.86
CA MET A 1 4.65 -4.21 18.29
C MET A 1 5.75 -5.22 18.50
N ASN A 2 6.89 -5.05 17.83
CA ASN A 2 8.02 -5.96 17.91
C ASN A 2 8.89 -5.59 19.12
N PHE A 3 8.57 -6.17 20.29
CA PHE A 3 9.23 -5.84 21.56
C PHE A 3 10.67 -6.37 21.66
N GLU A 4 11.11 -7.22 20.73
CA GLU A 4 12.46 -7.81 20.75
C GLU A 4 13.51 -6.99 20.00
N PHE A 5 13.13 -5.86 19.38
CA PHE A 5 14.04 -5.00 18.59
C PHE A 5 14.83 -5.74 17.50
N THR A 6 14.33 -6.88 17.01
CA THR A 6 15.02 -7.74 16.05
C THR A 6 15.03 -7.15 14.63
N HIS A 7 14.07 -6.29 14.31
CA HIS A 7 13.98 -5.57 13.04
C HIS A 7 14.29 -4.09 13.28
N LYS A 8 15.54 -3.70 13.05
CA LYS A 8 15.99 -2.31 13.09
C LYS A 8 16.15 -1.81 11.67
N VAL A 9 15.53 -0.68 11.36
CA VAL A 9 15.75 0.06 10.11
C VAL A 9 16.52 1.33 10.46
N THR A 10 17.62 1.58 9.77
CA THR A 10 18.33 2.85 9.91
C THR A 10 17.53 3.91 9.15
N LEU A 11 17.04 4.94 9.86
CA LEU A 11 16.24 6.02 9.23
C LEU A 11 17.08 7.25 8.86
N ALA A 12 18.20 7.48 9.56
CA ALA A 12 19.09 8.59 9.28
C ALA A 12 20.45 8.42 9.96
N HIS A 13 21.52 8.79 9.24
CA HIS A 13 22.84 8.98 9.82
C HIS A 13 22.98 10.41 10.35
N VAL A 14 23.23 10.56 11.65
CA VAL A 14 23.38 11.84 12.35
C VAL A 14 24.63 11.77 13.22
N ASN A 15 25.51 12.77 13.15
CA ASN A 15 26.78 12.78 13.90
C ASN A 15 26.54 12.81 15.42
N ILE A 16 25.82 13.83 15.90
CA ILE A 16 25.43 13.97 17.31
C ILE A 16 23.95 14.33 17.34
N ALA A 17 23.09 13.32 17.43
CA ALA A 17 21.68 13.51 17.74
C ALA A 17 21.51 13.68 19.26
N ARG A 18 20.63 14.58 19.71
CA ARG A 18 20.37 14.77 21.14
C ARG A 18 18.93 14.50 21.57
N ALA A 19 17.97 15.18 20.96
CA ALA A 19 16.56 15.01 21.27
C ALA A 19 15.78 14.65 20.01
N ILE A 20 14.71 13.86 20.17
CA ILE A 20 13.79 13.48 19.11
C ILE A 20 12.34 13.64 19.60
N ALA A 21 11.46 14.06 18.70
CA ALA A 21 10.03 14.15 18.90
C ALA A 21 9.29 13.63 17.65
N LEU A 22 8.17 12.94 17.83
CA LEU A 22 7.41 12.30 16.76
C LEU A 22 6.03 12.93 16.68
N HIS A 23 5.50 13.09 15.46
CA HIS A 23 4.12 13.47 15.21
C HIS A 23 3.44 12.42 14.30
N PRO A 24 3.03 11.25 14.85
CA PRO A 24 2.49 10.15 14.05
C PRO A 24 1.30 10.54 13.16
N CYS A 25 0.39 11.37 13.69
CA CYS A 25 -0.78 11.85 12.95
C CYS A 25 -0.47 12.78 11.77
N LYS A 26 0.78 13.25 11.64
CA LYS A 26 1.23 14.07 10.50
C LYS A 26 2.37 13.36 9.75
N GLY A 27 2.72 12.14 10.14
CA GLY A 27 3.78 11.34 9.52
C GLY A 27 5.19 11.94 9.59
N TYR A 28 5.50 12.78 10.59
CA TYR A 28 6.81 13.44 10.71
C TYR A 28 7.55 13.11 12.00
N MET A 29 8.87 13.07 11.91
CA MET A 29 9.79 13.06 13.04
C MET A 29 10.72 14.25 13.01
N TYR A 30 11.12 14.71 14.19
CA TYR A 30 11.93 15.90 14.40
C TYR A 30 13.06 15.58 15.35
N TRP A 31 14.27 16.04 15.07
CA TRP A 31 15.38 15.85 16.00
C TRP A 31 16.33 17.03 16.01
N THR A 32 17.05 17.16 17.13
CA THR A 32 18.15 18.09 17.25
C THR A 32 19.45 17.40 16.88
N ALA A 33 20.24 18.04 16.02
CA ALA A 33 21.51 17.55 15.55
C ALA A 33 22.60 18.59 15.83
N LEU A 34 23.76 18.13 16.31
CA LEU A 34 24.93 18.95 16.51
C LEU A 34 26.06 18.45 15.60
N ASN A 35 26.36 19.25 14.58
CA ASN A 35 27.54 19.07 13.73
C ASN A 35 28.55 20.19 14.05
N ARG A 36 29.00 20.94 13.04
CA ARG A 36 29.76 22.18 13.23
C ARG A 36 28.91 23.32 13.79
N GLN A 37 27.61 23.31 13.48
CA GLN A 37 26.60 24.22 14.00
C GLN A 37 25.37 23.39 14.42
N GLY A 38 24.63 23.86 15.42
CA GLY A 38 23.38 23.25 15.84
C GLY A 38 22.33 23.34 14.74
N LYS A 39 21.57 22.27 14.54
CA LYS A 39 20.46 22.21 13.59
C LYS A 39 19.29 21.50 14.21
N ILE A 40 18.09 21.83 13.73
CA ILE A 40 16.88 21.04 13.95
C ILE A 40 16.43 20.53 12.60
N GLU A 41 16.27 19.21 12.50
CA GLU A 41 15.94 18.52 11.27
C GLU A 41 14.57 17.84 11.40
N ARG A 42 13.93 17.64 10.26
CA ARG A 42 12.67 16.93 10.10
C ARG A 42 12.79 15.94 8.96
N ALA A 43 12.17 14.77 9.09
CA ALA A 43 11.95 13.81 8.01
C ALA A 43 10.57 13.16 8.19
N THR A 44 10.10 12.44 7.16
CA THR A 44 8.95 11.55 7.33
C THR A 44 9.28 10.47 8.37
N MET A 45 8.28 9.79 8.93
CA MET A 45 8.54 8.71 9.88
C MET A 45 9.26 7.51 9.26
N ALA A 46 9.26 7.37 7.93
CA ALA A 46 10.08 6.40 7.21
C ALA A 46 11.53 6.87 6.94
N GLY A 47 11.90 8.10 7.32
CA GLY A 47 13.26 8.64 7.11
C GLY A 47 13.45 9.44 5.81
N ASN A 48 12.42 9.51 4.96
CA ASN A 48 12.48 10.22 3.69
C ASN A 48 12.31 11.73 3.84
N GLN A 49 12.58 12.47 2.76
CA GLN A 49 12.41 13.93 2.67
C GLN A 49 13.09 14.70 3.83
N ARG A 50 14.25 14.21 4.28
CA ARG A 50 15.03 14.84 5.35
C ARG A 50 15.40 16.28 4.99
N THR A 51 15.03 17.21 5.86
CA THR A 51 15.28 18.64 5.69
C THR A 51 15.66 19.30 7.01
N ALA A 52 16.54 20.30 6.96
CA ALA A 52 16.91 21.10 8.13
C ALA A 52 15.97 22.32 8.22
N ILE A 53 15.08 22.32 9.19
CA ILE A 53 14.05 23.37 9.38
C ILE A 53 14.56 24.56 10.19
N VAL A 54 15.58 24.37 11.02
CA VAL A 54 16.28 25.47 11.72
C VAL A 54 17.78 25.26 11.60
N THR A 55 18.48 26.24 11.01
CA THR A 55 19.90 26.13 10.65
C THR A 55 20.79 27.24 11.22
N SER A 56 20.20 28.30 11.76
CA SER A 56 20.92 29.48 12.27
C SER A 56 20.51 29.81 13.69
N GLY A 57 21.35 30.56 14.41
CA GLY A 57 21.05 30.98 15.78
C GLY A 57 20.83 29.81 16.74
N LEU A 58 21.53 28.70 16.53
CA LEU A 58 21.54 27.52 17.40
C LEU A 58 22.96 27.27 17.88
N GLY A 59 23.13 27.24 19.19
CA GLY A 59 24.32 26.76 19.87
C GLY A 59 24.19 25.26 20.10
N TRP A 60 23.59 24.88 21.22
CA TRP A 60 23.42 23.48 21.63
C TRP A 60 21.95 23.14 21.88
N PRO A 61 21.18 22.82 20.82
CA PRO A 61 19.79 22.41 20.97
C PRO A 61 19.70 21.04 21.65
N THR A 62 19.37 21.02 22.94
CA THR A 62 19.41 19.82 23.79
C THR A 62 18.05 19.20 24.07
N GLY A 63 16.99 20.01 24.06
CA GLY A 63 15.63 19.59 24.36
C GLY A 63 14.71 19.91 23.18
N LEU A 64 13.74 19.04 22.94
CA LEU A 64 12.78 19.17 21.85
C LEU A 64 11.43 18.60 22.29
N ALA A 65 10.35 19.35 22.04
CA ALA A 65 8.99 18.85 22.23
C ALA A 65 8.03 19.51 21.23
N ILE A 66 6.95 18.79 20.96
CA ILE A 66 5.87 19.22 20.09
C ILE A 66 4.68 19.59 20.98
N ASP A 67 4.08 20.74 20.68
CA ASP A 67 2.74 21.06 21.10
C ASP A 67 1.78 20.61 20.01
N TYR A 68 1.09 19.50 20.25
CA TYR A 68 0.15 18.91 19.29
C TYR A 68 -1.14 19.72 19.13
N GLN A 69 -1.47 20.59 20.09
CA GLN A 69 -2.70 21.41 20.02
C GLN A 69 -2.49 22.65 19.15
N ASP A 70 -1.36 23.34 19.36
CA ASP A 70 -1.05 24.58 18.65
C ASP A 70 -0.22 24.33 17.37
N GLU A 71 0.15 23.07 17.11
CA GLU A 71 1.06 22.65 16.05
C GLU A 71 2.38 23.44 16.06
N LYS A 72 3.04 23.46 17.22
CA LYS A 72 4.30 24.19 17.43
C LYS A 72 5.43 23.26 17.85
N LEU A 73 6.64 23.60 17.40
CA LEU A 73 7.87 22.94 17.82
C LEU A 73 8.60 23.83 18.83
N PHE A 74 8.90 23.29 20.00
CA PHE A 74 9.67 23.95 21.04
C PHE A 74 11.03 23.29 21.20
N TRP A 75 12.09 24.10 21.35
CA TRP A 75 13.43 23.60 21.67
C TRP A 75 14.12 24.42 22.74
N ALA A 76 14.99 23.76 23.49
CA ALA A 76 15.86 24.37 24.49
C ALA A 76 17.30 24.41 23.96
N ASP A 77 17.91 25.58 24.01
CA ASP A 77 19.32 25.76 23.67
C ASP A 77 20.16 25.97 24.94
N SER A 78 20.96 24.96 25.28
CA SER A 78 21.78 24.96 26.50
C SER A 78 23.06 25.79 26.41
N LYS A 79 23.38 26.34 25.22
CA LYS A 79 24.53 27.25 25.03
C LYS A 79 24.08 28.69 25.00
N LEU A 80 22.93 28.96 24.40
CA LEU A 80 22.31 30.29 24.32
C LEU A 80 21.38 30.58 25.50
N ASN A 81 21.13 29.60 26.37
CA ASN A 81 20.29 29.69 27.57
C ASN A 81 18.87 30.21 27.30
N ARG A 82 18.24 29.70 26.25
CA ARG A 82 16.88 30.11 25.86
C ARG A 82 16.02 28.94 25.43
N ILE A 83 14.72 29.12 25.53
CA ILE A 83 13.69 28.25 24.97
C ILE A 83 12.97 29.02 23.87
N GLU A 84 12.92 28.42 22.70
CA GLU A 84 12.36 29.01 21.50
C GLU A 84 11.27 28.11 20.95
N ARG A 85 10.42 28.70 20.11
CA ARG A 85 9.31 28.03 19.45
C ARG A 85 9.22 28.45 17.99
N SER A 86 8.73 27.56 17.14
CA SER A 86 8.32 27.87 15.76
C SER A 86 7.09 27.06 15.38
N ASN A 87 6.58 27.30 14.17
CA ASN A 87 5.75 26.31 13.48
C ASN A 87 6.54 24.99 13.25
N LEU A 88 5.83 23.91 12.95
CA LEU A 88 6.40 22.60 12.62
C LEU A 88 7.28 22.59 11.34
N ASP A 89 7.32 23.66 10.58
CA ASP A 89 8.20 23.85 9.41
C ASP A 89 9.42 24.74 9.69
N GLY A 90 9.54 25.29 10.91
CA GLY A 90 10.60 26.22 11.31
C GLY A 90 10.24 27.69 11.14
N ASN A 91 9.11 28.03 10.50
CA ASN A 91 8.68 29.40 10.30
C ASN A 91 8.11 30.04 11.58
N TYR A 92 8.05 31.37 11.58
CA TYR A 92 7.54 32.17 12.72
C TYR A 92 8.23 31.82 14.04
N ARG A 93 9.57 31.84 14.01
CA ARG A 93 10.42 31.57 15.16
C ARG A 93 10.37 32.71 16.17
N GLU A 94 10.17 32.34 17.44
CA GLU A 94 10.04 33.24 18.58
C GLU A 94 10.87 32.73 19.77
N VAL A 95 11.42 33.66 20.57
CA VAL A 95 12.03 33.34 21.86
C VAL A 95 10.94 33.44 22.93
N ILE A 96 10.66 32.33 23.63
CA ILE A 96 9.61 32.28 24.66
C ILE A 96 10.21 32.53 26.04
N VAL A 97 11.37 31.96 26.31
CA VAL A 97 12.07 32.11 27.59
C VAL A 97 13.51 32.43 27.30
N ASP A 98 13.98 33.58 27.81
CA ASP A 98 15.40 33.93 27.86
C ASP A 98 15.81 33.97 29.33
N VAL A 99 16.69 33.06 29.74
CA VAL A 99 16.99 32.81 31.16
C VAL A 99 18.49 32.75 31.41
N SER A 100 18.89 33.06 32.64
CA SER A 100 20.29 32.87 33.08
C SER A 100 20.60 31.43 33.54
N VAL A 101 19.69 30.48 33.27
CA VAL A 101 19.84 29.06 33.63
C VAL A 101 20.08 28.22 32.37
N ARG A 102 20.53 26.97 32.52
CA ARG A 102 20.90 26.07 31.44
C ARG A 102 19.82 25.01 31.20
N PRO A 103 18.81 25.29 30.34
CA PRO A 103 17.77 24.32 30.03
C PRO A 103 18.38 23.13 29.28
N PHE A 104 17.95 21.92 29.63
CA PHE A 104 18.45 20.69 29.00
C PHE A 104 17.37 19.97 28.21
N SER A 105 16.35 19.45 28.87
CA SER A 105 15.17 18.81 28.26
C SER A 105 13.92 19.64 28.53
N LEU A 106 12.94 19.55 27.64
CA LEU A 106 11.66 20.23 27.81
C LEU A 106 10.49 19.37 27.34
N THR A 107 9.31 19.66 27.87
CA THR A 107 8.03 19.08 27.46
C THR A 107 6.92 20.12 27.56
N VAL A 108 5.83 19.92 26.83
CA VAL A 108 4.69 20.84 26.75
C VAL A 108 3.43 20.08 27.16
N PHE A 109 2.60 20.70 28.00
CA PHE A 109 1.30 20.15 28.36
C PHE A 109 0.32 21.26 28.78
N GLY A 110 -0.88 21.25 28.20
CA GLY A 110 -1.88 22.29 28.40
C GLY A 110 -1.32 23.67 28.02
N ASN A 111 -1.44 24.65 28.93
CA ASN A 111 -0.97 26.02 28.71
C ASN A 111 0.48 26.28 29.18
N TYR A 112 1.25 25.22 29.46
CA TYR A 112 2.55 25.36 30.08
C TYR A 112 3.64 24.57 29.37
N ILE A 113 4.84 25.15 29.39
CA ILE A 113 6.09 24.44 29.13
C ILE A 113 6.76 24.08 30.44
N TYR A 114 7.45 22.95 30.44
CA TYR A 114 8.21 22.42 31.57
C TYR A 114 9.60 22.07 31.09
N TRP A 115 10.63 22.42 31.85
CA TRP A 115 12.01 22.09 31.46
C TRP A 115 12.89 21.72 32.64
N SER A 116 13.87 20.87 32.37
CA SER A 116 14.92 20.51 33.30
C SER A 116 16.08 21.49 33.18
N ASP A 117 16.65 21.87 34.32
CA ASP A 117 17.82 22.74 34.39
C ASP A 117 19.03 22.03 35.02
N TRP A 118 20.19 22.18 34.40
CA TRP A 118 21.44 21.57 34.85
C TRP A 118 22.27 22.43 35.80
N SER A 119 22.10 23.75 35.76
CA SER A 119 22.91 24.68 36.55
C SER A 119 22.54 24.63 38.03
N ILE A 120 21.24 24.63 38.31
CA ILE A 120 20.67 24.66 39.66
C ILE A 120 19.83 23.40 39.97
N ARG A 121 19.92 22.35 39.14
CA ARG A 121 19.31 21.03 39.37
C ARG A 121 17.83 21.13 39.75
N SER A 122 17.05 21.79 38.90
CA SER A 122 15.66 22.10 39.18
C SER A 122 14.77 21.80 37.96
N ILE A 123 13.47 21.68 38.20
CA ILE A 123 12.45 21.63 37.14
C ILE A 123 11.63 22.90 37.21
N PHE A 124 11.49 23.55 36.05
CA PHE A 124 10.79 24.80 35.90
C PHE A 124 9.49 24.61 35.11
N ARG A 125 8.61 25.60 35.24
CA ARG A 125 7.40 25.75 34.43
C ARG A 125 7.16 27.21 34.08
N ALA A 126 6.72 27.48 32.86
CA ALA A 126 6.27 28.80 32.41
C ALA A 126 5.04 28.66 31.50
N GLU A 127 4.28 29.74 31.35
CA GLU A 127 3.18 29.82 30.38
C GLU A 127 3.74 29.73 28.95
N LYS A 128 3.12 28.91 28.08
CA LYS A 128 3.73 28.48 26.81
C LYS A 128 3.78 29.54 25.71
N HIS A 129 2.90 30.55 25.74
CA HIS A 129 2.83 31.57 24.69
C HIS A 129 3.72 32.77 24.99
N THR A 130 3.87 33.11 26.27
CA THR A 130 4.51 34.36 26.72
C THR A 130 5.78 34.12 27.54
N GLY A 131 6.00 32.89 28.03
CA GLY A 131 7.09 32.60 28.96
C GLY A 131 6.92 33.20 30.36
N ASN A 132 5.75 33.82 30.63
CA ASN A 132 5.45 34.43 31.91
C ASN A 132 5.15 33.39 32.99
N ASN A 133 5.00 33.86 34.23
CA ASN A 133 4.67 33.02 35.38
C ASN A 133 5.67 31.88 35.60
N GLN A 134 6.97 32.17 35.40
CA GLN A 134 8.04 31.21 35.63
C GLN A 134 8.07 30.77 37.08
N ARG A 135 8.07 29.46 37.31
CA ARG A 135 8.10 28.86 38.66
C ARG A 135 9.06 27.68 38.70
N HIS A 136 9.78 27.57 39.81
CA HIS A 136 10.50 26.35 40.17
C HIS A 136 9.48 25.37 40.74
N LEU A 137 9.16 24.31 39.99
CA LEU A 137 8.27 23.25 40.47
C LEU A 137 8.97 22.32 41.43
N ILE A 138 10.21 21.96 41.11
CA ILE A 138 11.04 21.09 41.93
C ILE A 138 12.41 21.76 42.04
N LYS A 139 12.93 21.82 43.26
CA LYS A 139 14.21 22.43 43.61
C LYS A 139 15.15 21.38 44.19
N ASP A 140 16.43 21.69 44.15
CA ASP A 140 17.48 20.96 44.87
C ASP A 140 17.49 19.45 44.61
N LEU A 141 17.33 19.06 43.34
CA LEU A 141 17.46 17.66 42.95
C LEU A 141 18.87 17.17 43.28
N HIS A 142 18.95 15.93 43.79
CA HIS A 142 20.20 15.32 44.20
C HIS A 142 21.22 15.26 43.05
N SER A 143 20.75 14.97 41.84
CA SER A 143 21.53 14.91 40.60
C SER A 143 20.98 15.84 39.53
N ARG A 144 21.74 16.03 38.44
CA ARG A 144 21.27 16.81 37.28
C ARG A 144 20.11 16.08 36.60
N PRO A 145 18.92 16.70 36.48
CA PRO A 145 17.82 16.08 35.74
C PRO A 145 18.18 15.97 34.25
N LEU A 146 18.01 14.78 33.69
CA LEU A 146 18.21 14.55 32.27
C LEU A 146 16.93 14.92 31.52
N GLU A 147 16.08 13.95 31.23
CA GLU A 147 14.87 14.13 30.45
C GLU A 147 13.64 14.38 31.32
N VAL A 148 12.76 15.27 30.87
CA VAL A 148 11.42 15.45 31.44
C VAL A 148 10.37 15.14 30.38
N LYS A 149 9.41 14.29 30.73
CA LYS A 149 8.27 13.95 29.88
C LYS A 149 7.00 14.02 30.68
N VAL A 150 5.94 14.43 30.02
CA VAL A 150 4.59 14.36 30.57
C VAL A 150 4.08 12.93 30.37
N PHE A 151 3.48 12.37 31.41
CA PHE A 151 2.88 11.04 31.39
C PHE A 151 1.35 11.21 31.45
N SER A 152 0.71 11.27 30.29
CA SER A 152 -0.74 11.44 30.19
C SER A 152 -1.26 10.90 28.86
N LYS A 153 -2.40 10.19 28.90
CA LYS A 153 -3.11 9.74 27.68
C LYS A 153 -3.48 10.90 26.76
N ALA A 154 -3.74 12.08 27.32
CA ALA A 154 -4.10 13.27 26.55
C ALA A 154 -2.97 13.78 25.63
N GLN A 155 -1.73 13.30 25.81
CA GLN A 155 -0.60 13.65 24.94
C GLN A 155 -0.38 12.65 23.79
N GLN A 156 -1.05 11.51 23.82
CA GLN A 156 -0.91 10.41 22.86
C GLN A 156 -2.29 10.04 22.28
N THR A 157 -2.90 10.98 21.55
CA THR A 157 -4.27 10.84 21.05
C THR A 157 -4.36 10.26 19.63
N CYS A 158 -3.22 10.12 18.94
CA CYS A 158 -3.20 9.61 17.58
C CYS A 158 -3.58 8.13 17.54
N SER A 159 -4.69 7.81 16.89
CA SER A 159 -5.24 6.44 16.79
C SER A 159 -5.22 5.88 15.37
N ASP A 160 -4.95 6.73 14.37
CA ASP A 160 -4.88 6.32 12.97
C ASP A 160 -3.54 5.63 12.71
N ASP A 161 -3.59 4.32 12.47
CA ASP A 161 -2.43 3.49 12.15
C ASP A 161 -2.61 2.87 10.75
N PRO A 162 -2.01 3.46 9.70
CA PRO A 162 -2.11 2.93 8.34
C PRO A 162 -1.38 1.60 8.16
N CYS A 163 -0.58 1.17 9.15
CA CYS A 163 0.15 -0.08 9.14
C CYS A 163 -0.59 -1.22 9.86
N GLN A 164 -1.72 -0.93 10.51
CA GLN A 164 -2.45 -1.91 11.33
C GLN A 164 -2.95 -3.11 10.52
N LEU A 165 -3.44 -2.86 9.31
CA LEU A 165 -3.91 -3.89 8.40
C LEU A 165 -2.79 -4.23 7.41
N PHE A 166 -2.38 -5.51 7.40
CA PHE A 166 -1.45 -6.06 6.41
C PHE A 166 -0.16 -5.24 6.24
N ASN A 167 0.34 -4.66 7.33
CA ASN A 167 1.52 -3.80 7.35
C ASN A 167 1.47 -2.65 6.31
N GLY A 168 0.28 -2.15 5.98
CA GLY A 168 0.10 -1.10 4.97
C GLY A 168 0.55 -1.49 3.55
N GLY A 169 0.67 -2.79 3.27
CA GLY A 169 1.21 -3.33 2.05
C GLY A 169 2.74 -3.43 2.00
N CYS A 170 3.45 -3.05 3.06
CA CYS A 170 4.91 -3.02 3.08
C CYS A 170 5.50 -4.41 3.32
N SER A 171 6.56 -4.76 2.57
CA SER A 171 7.29 -6.01 2.81
C SER A 171 8.18 -5.98 4.06
N HIS A 172 8.74 -4.81 4.40
CA HIS A 172 9.63 -4.63 5.55
C HIS A 172 9.07 -3.60 6.55
N GLY A 173 9.60 -2.38 6.57
CA GLY A 173 9.16 -1.32 7.47
C GLY A 173 7.90 -0.64 6.93
N CYS A 174 6.94 -0.37 7.81
CA CYS A 174 5.77 0.46 7.54
C CYS A 174 5.70 1.61 8.53
N HIS A 175 5.48 2.82 8.03
CA HIS A 175 5.43 4.04 8.81
C HIS A 175 4.26 4.93 8.36
N PRO A 176 3.66 5.73 9.25
CA PRO A 176 2.63 6.69 8.86
C PRO A 176 3.26 7.81 8.03
N ALA A 177 2.68 8.06 6.86
CA ALA A 177 3.10 9.07 5.92
C ALA A 177 2.36 10.40 6.17
N PRO A 178 2.87 11.53 5.65
CA PRO A 178 2.19 12.83 5.79
C PRO A 178 0.82 12.94 5.12
N ASP A 179 0.53 12.07 4.14
CA ASP A 179 -0.78 12.00 3.47
C ASP A 179 -1.78 11.07 4.18
N GLY A 180 -1.40 10.52 5.34
CA GLY A 180 -2.22 9.59 6.11
C GLY A 180 -2.14 8.13 5.64
N LYS A 181 -1.35 7.82 4.60
CA LYS A 181 -1.14 6.45 4.11
C LYS A 181 0.07 5.79 4.75
N ALA A 182 0.30 4.53 4.39
CA ALA A 182 1.49 3.77 4.76
C ALA A 182 2.66 4.09 3.82
N GLU A 183 3.76 4.58 4.39
CA GLU A 183 5.06 4.74 3.74
C GLU A 183 5.98 3.58 4.13
N CYS A 184 6.48 2.86 3.12
CA CYS A 184 7.34 1.71 3.35
C CYS A 184 8.81 2.11 3.42
N SER A 185 9.62 1.31 4.13
CA SER A 185 11.06 1.52 4.24
C SER A 185 11.81 0.19 4.17
N CYS A 186 13.02 0.25 3.59
CA CYS A 186 13.96 -0.86 3.51
C CYS A 186 15.15 -0.59 4.43
N ASP A 187 15.86 -1.64 4.83
CA ASP A 187 17.10 -1.46 5.59
C ASP A 187 18.22 -0.91 4.68
N ASP A 188 18.68 0.31 4.95
CA ASP A 188 19.75 0.98 4.20
C ASP A 188 21.05 0.15 4.09
N ASN A 189 21.33 -0.73 5.06
CA ASN A 189 22.56 -1.53 5.07
C ASN A 189 22.47 -2.84 4.27
N SER A 190 21.30 -3.16 3.72
CA SER A 190 21.04 -4.43 3.03
C SER A 190 21.27 -4.39 1.52
N GLY A 191 21.52 -3.21 0.94
CA GLY A 191 21.63 -3.04 -0.51
C GLY A 191 20.29 -3.20 -1.25
N LEU A 192 19.18 -3.17 -0.52
CA LEU A 192 17.82 -3.21 -1.05
C LEU A 192 17.31 -1.81 -1.38
N VAL A 193 16.40 -1.74 -2.34
CA VAL A 193 15.68 -0.52 -2.74
C VAL A 193 14.19 -0.81 -2.81
N LEU A 194 13.37 0.21 -2.63
CA LEU A 194 11.93 0.09 -2.85
C LEU A 194 11.62 -0.07 -4.34
N ALA A 195 10.73 -1.00 -4.64
CA ALA A 195 10.16 -1.27 -5.96
C ALA A 195 8.69 -1.69 -5.80
N ASN A 196 8.02 -1.97 -6.92
CA ASN A 196 6.61 -2.35 -7.01
C ASN A 196 5.72 -1.32 -6.28
N ASP A 197 5.69 -0.09 -6.82
CA ASP A 197 4.93 1.05 -6.28
C ASP A 197 5.32 1.41 -4.83
N ASP A 198 6.63 1.38 -4.56
CA ASP A 198 7.24 1.72 -3.27
C ASP A 198 6.75 0.86 -2.08
N LYS A 199 6.33 -0.39 -2.35
CA LYS A 199 5.83 -1.32 -1.32
C LYS A 199 6.79 -2.45 -0.96
N MET A 200 7.70 -2.81 -1.86
CA MET A 200 8.54 -4.00 -1.69
C MET A 200 10.03 -3.68 -1.78
N CYS A 201 10.80 -4.19 -0.82
CA CYS A 201 12.27 -4.11 -0.85
C CYS A 201 12.84 -5.21 -1.73
N VAL A 202 13.61 -4.80 -2.75
CA VAL A 202 14.24 -5.69 -3.73
C VAL A 202 15.72 -5.35 -3.91
N PRO A 203 16.55 -6.28 -4.42
CA PRO A 203 17.96 -6.01 -4.67
C PRO A 203 18.15 -4.90 -5.70
N LYS A 204 19.06 -3.96 -5.43
CA LYS A 204 19.35 -2.81 -6.33
C LYS A 204 19.82 -3.21 -7.73
N ASN A 205 20.53 -4.33 -7.85
CA ASN A 205 21.09 -4.82 -9.11
C ASN A 205 20.12 -5.78 -9.82
N ASN A 206 18.90 -5.31 -10.13
CA ASN A 206 17.96 -6.07 -10.95
C ASN A 206 17.91 -5.47 -12.38
N ASN A 207 17.84 -6.34 -13.39
CA ASN A 207 17.73 -5.94 -14.81
C ASN A 207 16.26 -5.98 -15.28
N CYS A 208 15.30 -5.79 -14.37
CA CYS A 208 13.88 -5.88 -14.68
C CYS A 208 13.40 -4.63 -15.42
N THR A 209 12.48 -4.80 -16.38
CA THR A 209 11.77 -3.68 -17.00
C THR A 209 10.64 -3.20 -16.07
N SER A 210 10.21 -1.94 -16.22
CA SER A 210 9.12 -1.34 -15.42
C SER A 210 7.74 -2.02 -15.58
N ALA A 211 7.60 -2.89 -16.59
CA ALA A 211 6.40 -3.66 -16.83
C ALA A 211 6.31 -4.94 -15.97
N ASN A 212 7.44 -5.40 -15.42
CA ASN A 212 7.51 -6.63 -14.64
C ASN A 212 7.38 -6.34 -13.13
N PHE A 213 6.97 -7.36 -12.38
CA PHE A 213 7.05 -7.38 -10.93
C PHE A 213 8.42 -7.90 -10.49
N ILE A 214 9.01 -7.27 -9.49
CA ILE A 214 10.34 -7.62 -8.97
C ILE A 214 10.17 -8.34 -7.63
N CYS A 215 10.55 -9.61 -7.56
CA CYS A 215 10.51 -10.43 -6.35
C CYS A 215 11.60 -10.01 -5.33
N MET A 216 11.46 -10.40 -4.06
CA MET A 216 12.45 -10.07 -3.03
C MET A 216 13.82 -10.71 -3.28
N ASN A 217 13.87 -11.85 -3.97
CA ASN A 217 15.11 -12.47 -4.46
C ASN A 217 15.71 -11.81 -5.72
N GLY A 218 15.03 -10.83 -6.32
CA GLY A 218 15.45 -10.13 -7.54
C GLY A 218 15.01 -10.77 -8.87
N LYS A 219 14.24 -11.86 -8.83
CA LYS A 219 13.59 -12.45 -10.02
C LYS A 219 12.52 -11.49 -10.56
N CYS A 220 12.38 -11.43 -11.88
CA CYS A 220 11.31 -10.65 -12.53
C CYS A 220 10.22 -11.60 -13.03
N ILE A 221 8.96 -11.32 -12.70
CA ILE A 221 7.80 -12.05 -13.21
C ILE A 221 6.81 -11.08 -13.86
N TYR A 222 5.82 -11.61 -14.57
CA TYR A 222 4.77 -10.77 -15.15
C TYR A 222 3.78 -10.32 -14.07
N LYS A 223 3.27 -9.09 -14.16
CA LYS A 223 2.30 -8.56 -13.17
C LYS A 223 1.01 -9.38 -13.03
N ARG A 224 0.68 -10.21 -14.02
CA ARG A 224 -0.48 -11.12 -13.97
C ARG A 224 -0.28 -12.34 -13.07
N TRP A 225 0.97 -12.60 -12.66
CA TRP A 225 1.39 -13.70 -11.78
C TRP A 225 1.57 -13.20 -10.34
N ILE A 226 0.79 -12.19 -9.95
CA ILE A 226 0.80 -11.65 -8.59
C ILE A 226 -0.53 -12.07 -7.97
N CYS A 227 -0.47 -12.72 -6.81
CA CYS A 227 -1.63 -13.19 -6.08
C CYS A 227 -2.50 -14.16 -6.89
N ASP A 228 -1.86 -15.05 -7.67
CA ASP A 228 -2.52 -16.10 -8.43
C ASP A 228 -2.40 -17.50 -7.79
N ILE A 229 -1.90 -17.55 -6.55
CA ILE A 229 -1.73 -18.72 -5.66
C ILE A 229 -0.49 -19.58 -6.01
N ASP A 230 0.17 -19.31 -7.12
CA ASP A 230 1.36 -20.06 -7.53
C ASP A 230 2.63 -19.26 -7.16
N ASP A 231 3.66 -19.93 -6.61
CA ASP A 231 4.93 -19.30 -6.25
C ASP A 231 5.83 -19.14 -7.49
N ASP A 232 5.52 -18.14 -8.30
CA ASP A 232 6.29 -17.79 -9.49
C ASP A 232 7.61 -17.11 -9.14
N CYS A 233 7.71 -16.43 -8.00
CA CYS A 233 8.96 -15.86 -7.51
C CYS A 233 9.97 -16.92 -7.05
N GLY A 234 9.50 -18.07 -6.55
CA GLY A 234 10.29 -19.10 -5.86
C GLY A 234 10.68 -18.73 -4.42
N ASP A 235 10.24 -17.58 -3.95
CA ASP A 235 10.42 -17.08 -2.58
C ASP A 235 9.08 -16.65 -1.93
N GLY A 236 7.95 -16.82 -2.63
CA GLY A 236 6.60 -16.44 -2.21
C GLY A 236 6.35 -14.94 -2.11
N SER A 237 7.18 -14.08 -2.70
CA SER A 237 7.01 -12.62 -2.63
C SER A 237 5.75 -12.13 -3.34
N ASP A 238 5.43 -12.75 -4.47
CA ASP A 238 4.24 -12.55 -5.29
C ASP A 238 2.94 -12.94 -4.58
N GLU A 239 2.99 -13.94 -3.71
CA GLU A 239 1.85 -14.43 -2.93
C GLU A 239 1.83 -13.90 -1.48
N HIS A 240 2.67 -12.90 -1.18
CA HIS A 240 2.80 -12.42 0.19
C HIS A 240 1.50 -11.72 0.67
N PRO A 241 0.95 -12.06 1.86
CA PRO A 241 -0.34 -11.54 2.33
C PRO A 241 -0.42 -10.01 2.38
N ASN A 242 0.69 -9.34 2.76
CA ASN A 242 0.75 -7.87 2.77
C ASN A 242 0.54 -7.28 1.37
N LEU A 243 1.11 -7.91 0.35
CA LEU A 243 1.01 -7.47 -1.04
C LEU A 243 -0.43 -7.67 -1.54
N CYS A 244 -0.96 -8.89 -1.45
CA CYS A 244 -2.27 -9.24 -2.00
C CYS A 244 -3.43 -8.49 -1.36
N ALA A 245 -3.33 -8.17 -0.07
CA ALA A 245 -4.33 -7.38 0.63
C ALA A 245 -4.46 -5.94 0.10
N GLN A 246 -3.41 -5.38 -0.52
CA GLN A 246 -3.40 -4.01 -1.05
C GLN A 246 -3.23 -3.94 -2.57
N HIS A 247 -3.01 -5.08 -3.23
CA HIS A 247 -2.89 -5.18 -4.68
C HIS A 247 -4.19 -4.75 -5.35
N THR A 248 -4.11 -3.77 -6.26
CA THR A 248 -5.23 -3.30 -7.07
C THR A 248 -5.10 -3.82 -8.49
N CYS A 249 -6.12 -4.54 -8.96
CA CYS A 249 -6.22 -4.99 -10.34
C CYS A 249 -6.35 -3.82 -11.32
N ASP A 250 -6.09 -4.09 -12.60
CA ASP A 250 -6.41 -3.15 -13.67
C ASP A 250 -7.90 -2.74 -13.61
N PRO A 251 -8.28 -1.49 -13.93
CA PRO A 251 -9.67 -1.05 -13.90
C PRO A 251 -10.63 -1.89 -14.77
N SER A 252 -10.10 -2.64 -15.75
CA SER A 252 -10.85 -3.56 -16.60
C SER A 252 -10.97 -4.98 -16.05
N MET A 253 -10.48 -5.26 -14.83
CA MET A 253 -10.46 -6.58 -14.20
C MET A 253 -11.25 -6.59 -12.88
N PHE A 254 -11.73 -7.77 -12.49
CA PHE A 254 -12.38 -8.01 -11.20
C PHE A 254 -11.34 -8.48 -10.17
N ARG A 255 -11.43 -7.94 -8.95
CA ARG A 255 -10.56 -8.28 -7.82
C ARG A 255 -11.29 -9.22 -6.87
N CYS A 256 -10.78 -10.43 -6.72
CA CYS A 256 -11.21 -11.43 -5.75
C CYS A 256 -10.88 -11.01 -4.30
N ASP A 257 -11.50 -11.62 -3.29
CA ASP A 257 -11.24 -11.27 -1.89
C ASP A 257 -9.83 -11.67 -1.43
N ASN A 258 -9.27 -12.73 -2.01
CA ASN A 258 -7.87 -13.12 -1.86
C ASN A 258 -6.85 -12.22 -2.60
N GLY A 259 -7.32 -11.23 -3.37
CA GLY A 259 -6.47 -10.29 -4.11
C GLY A 259 -6.12 -10.71 -5.55
N ARG A 260 -6.60 -11.88 -6.00
CA ARG A 260 -6.44 -12.35 -7.39
C ARG A 260 -7.23 -11.47 -8.36
N CYS A 261 -6.69 -11.29 -9.55
CA CYS A 261 -7.32 -10.50 -10.61
C CYS A 261 -7.81 -11.42 -11.73
N ILE A 262 -9.13 -11.45 -11.93
CA ILE A 262 -9.75 -12.19 -13.02
C ILE A 262 -10.40 -11.22 -14.01
N ARG A 263 -10.67 -11.68 -15.23
CA ARG A 263 -11.36 -10.84 -16.21
C ARG A 263 -12.85 -10.73 -15.86
N PRO A 264 -13.54 -9.64 -16.22
CA PRO A 264 -14.92 -9.41 -15.80
C PRO A 264 -15.92 -10.48 -16.24
N TYR A 265 -15.60 -11.23 -17.31
CA TYR A 265 -16.46 -12.30 -17.81
C TYR A 265 -16.37 -13.59 -16.96
N PHE A 266 -15.30 -13.77 -16.17
CA PHE A 266 -15.14 -14.86 -15.20
C PHE A 266 -15.82 -14.55 -13.85
N ARG A 267 -16.55 -13.44 -13.78
CA ARG A 267 -17.32 -13.11 -12.60
C ARG A 267 -18.72 -13.68 -12.80
N CYS A 268 -19.20 -14.50 -11.87
CA CYS A 268 -20.55 -15.05 -11.89
C CYS A 268 -20.82 -15.96 -13.10
N ASP A 269 -19.83 -16.72 -13.53
CA ASP A 269 -19.94 -17.67 -14.65
C ASP A 269 -20.12 -19.13 -14.18
N TYR A 270 -20.42 -19.33 -12.89
CA TYR A 270 -20.56 -20.63 -12.21
C TYR A 270 -19.25 -21.38 -11.97
N ASP A 271 -18.11 -20.85 -12.42
CA ASP A 271 -16.80 -21.39 -12.13
C ASP A 271 -16.10 -20.62 -11.01
N ASN A 272 -15.35 -21.33 -10.18
CA ASN A 272 -14.59 -20.72 -9.09
C ASN A 272 -13.20 -20.31 -9.59
N ASP A 273 -13.14 -19.27 -10.42
CA ASP A 273 -11.91 -18.71 -10.96
C ASP A 273 -11.07 -18.01 -9.89
N CYS A 274 -11.71 -17.38 -8.91
CA CYS A 274 -11.02 -16.75 -7.78
C CYS A 274 -10.36 -17.77 -6.84
N ARG A 275 -10.75 -19.06 -6.90
CA ARG A 275 -10.39 -20.15 -5.95
C ARG A 275 -10.84 -19.93 -4.50
N ASP A 276 -11.40 -18.77 -4.16
CA ASP A 276 -12.03 -18.45 -2.88
C ASP A 276 -13.55 -18.20 -3.00
N ASN A 277 -14.11 -18.47 -4.19
CA ASN A 277 -15.52 -18.35 -4.54
C ASN A 277 -16.06 -16.91 -4.38
N SER A 278 -15.22 -15.88 -4.52
CA SER A 278 -15.63 -14.47 -4.39
C SER A 278 -16.24 -13.88 -5.65
N ASP A 279 -15.79 -14.36 -6.80
CA ASP A 279 -16.39 -14.15 -8.13
C ASP A 279 -17.84 -14.58 -8.19
N GLU A 280 -18.16 -15.71 -7.57
CA GLU A 280 -19.51 -16.28 -7.54
C GLU A 280 -20.39 -15.76 -6.38
N ARG A 281 -19.89 -14.77 -5.62
CA ARG A 281 -20.67 -14.11 -4.57
C ARG A 281 -21.35 -12.84 -5.10
N ASP A 282 -22.61 -12.67 -4.71
CA ASP A 282 -23.41 -11.47 -4.97
C ASP A 282 -23.60 -11.16 -6.48
N CYS A 283 -24.00 -12.20 -7.21
CA CYS A 283 -24.31 -12.16 -8.62
C CYS A 283 -25.74 -11.66 -8.86
N THR A 284 -25.95 -10.34 -8.80
CA THR A 284 -27.17 -9.76 -9.41
C THR A 284 -27.10 -9.92 -10.93
N ASN A 285 -28.18 -10.42 -11.55
CA ASN A 285 -28.36 -10.88 -12.94
C ASN A 285 -27.98 -9.93 -14.10
N ASN A 286 -27.12 -8.93 -13.91
CA ASN A 286 -26.86 -7.86 -14.87
C ASN A 286 -25.39 -7.78 -15.28
N ILE A 287 -24.84 -8.90 -15.77
CA ILE A 287 -23.55 -8.94 -16.47
C ILE A 287 -23.75 -8.50 -17.91
N THR A 288 -22.96 -7.53 -18.35
CA THR A 288 -22.83 -7.09 -19.74
C THR A 288 -21.64 -7.80 -20.37
N CYS A 289 -21.92 -8.71 -21.31
CA CYS A 289 -20.90 -9.41 -22.09
C CYS A 289 -20.15 -8.45 -23.02
N MET A 290 -18.91 -8.79 -23.39
CA MET A 290 -18.08 -7.99 -24.29
C MET A 290 -18.67 -7.97 -25.71
N THR A 291 -18.33 -6.96 -26.51
CA THR A 291 -18.78 -6.84 -27.90
C THR A 291 -18.43 -8.10 -28.71
N GLY A 292 -19.44 -8.87 -29.15
CA GLY A 292 -19.27 -10.14 -29.86
C GLY A 292 -19.53 -11.41 -29.02
N GLN A 293 -19.91 -11.26 -27.75
CA GLN A 293 -20.41 -12.35 -26.90
C GLN A 293 -21.92 -12.20 -26.65
N VAL A 294 -22.62 -13.34 -26.58
CA VAL A 294 -24.05 -13.44 -26.29
C VAL A 294 -24.21 -13.99 -24.88
N LYS A 295 -25.09 -13.35 -24.09
CA LYS A 295 -25.42 -13.79 -22.74
C LYS A 295 -26.41 -14.95 -22.80
N CYS A 296 -26.12 -16.03 -22.09
CA CYS A 296 -27.05 -17.13 -21.90
C CYS A 296 -28.37 -16.65 -21.22
N PRO A 297 -29.54 -17.14 -21.66
CA PRO A 297 -30.86 -16.65 -21.21
C PRO A 297 -31.13 -16.70 -19.70
N ASN A 298 -30.74 -17.78 -19.02
CA ASN A 298 -31.14 -18.03 -17.62
C ASN A 298 -29.98 -17.93 -16.63
N ASN A 299 -28.79 -17.59 -17.10
CA ASN A 299 -27.61 -17.49 -16.26
C ASN A 299 -26.76 -16.29 -16.70
N ASN A 300 -25.55 -16.20 -16.17
CA ASN A 300 -24.66 -15.08 -16.37
C ASN A 300 -23.44 -15.42 -17.25
N ILE A 301 -23.46 -16.59 -17.89
CA ILE A 301 -22.42 -17.08 -18.79
C ILE A 301 -22.47 -16.29 -20.11
N CYS A 302 -21.30 -15.81 -20.54
CA CYS A 302 -21.12 -15.07 -21.78
C CYS A 302 -20.41 -15.93 -22.82
N LEU A 303 -21.16 -16.45 -23.77
CA LEU A 303 -20.64 -17.30 -24.84
C LEU A 303 -20.25 -16.46 -26.05
N SER A 304 -19.22 -16.88 -26.77
CA SER A 304 -18.96 -16.34 -28.11
C SER A 304 -20.06 -16.81 -29.05
N SER A 305 -20.42 -16.03 -30.06
CA SER A 305 -21.43 -16.42 -31.06
C SER A 305 -21.18 -17.76 -31.77
N ARG A 306 -19.95 -18.30 -31.69
CA ARG A 306 -19.58 -19.63 -32.21
C ARG A 306 -20.01 -20.81 -31.34
N PHE A 307 -20.22 -20.57 -30.05
CA PHE A 307 -20.66 -21.54 -29.03
C PHE A 307 -22.19 -21.46 -28.85
N LEU A 308 -22.90 -21.08 -29.90
CA LEU A 308 -24.35 -21.10 -29.91
C LEU A 308 -24.76 -22.07 -30.98
N CYS A 309 -25.55 -23.08 -30.59
CA CYS A 309 -26.01 -24.09 -31.53
C CYS A 309 -24.84 -24.86 -32.12
N ASP A 310 -23.84 -25.17 -31.28
CA ASP A 310 -22.67 -25.97 -31.62
C ASP A 310 -22.75 -27.39 -31.04
N GLY A 311 -23.93 -27.79 -30.57
CA GLY A 311 -24.21 -29.13 -30.08
C GLY A 311 -23.68 -29.42 -28.66
N ASP A 312 -22.93 -28.49 -28.07
CA ASP A 312 -22.40 -28.60 -26.72
C ASP A 312 -23.23 -27.74 -25.74
N ASN A 313 -23.31 -28.18 -24.49
CA ASN A 313 -24.06 -27.46 -23.44
C ASN A 313 -23.11 -26.50 -22.70
N ASP A 314 -22.77 -25.40 -23.34
CA ASP A 314 -21.88 -24.35 -22.82
C ASP A 314 -22.59 -23.42 -21.82
N CYS A 315 -23.91 -23.24 -21.95
CA CYS A 315 -24.70 -22.53 -20.94
C CYS A 315 -24.93 -23.39 -19.67
N GLY A 316 -24.59 -24.67 -19.64
CA GLY A 316 -24.86 -25.57 -18.50
C GLY A 316 -26.35 -25.92 -18.29
N ASP A 317 -27.29 -25.16 -18.85
CA ASP A 317 -28.75 -25.36 -18.80
C ASP A 317 -29.39 -25.70 -20.17
N HIS A 318 -28.57 -25.94 -21.20
CA HIS A 318 -28.92 -26.20 -22.61
C HIS A 318 -29.71 -25.06 -23.28
N SER A 319 -29.60 -23.82 -22.78
CA SER A 319 -30.30 -22.68 -23.38
C SER A 319 -29.67 -22.18 -24.69
N ASP A 320 -28.37 -22.37 -24.86
CA ASP A 320 -27.59 -22.19 -26.09
C ASP A 320 -28.06 -23.12 -27.21
N GLU A 321 -28.39 -24.38 -26.88
CA GLU A 321 -28.85 -25.40 -27.82
C GLU A 321 -30.38 -25.41 -28.01
N ASN A 322 -31.06 -24.34 -27.59
CA ASN A 322 -32.50 -24.29 -27.70
C ASN A 322 -32.93 -24.13 -29.17
N VAL A 323 -33.68 -25.12 -29.66
CA VAL A 323 -34.21 -25.17 -31.03
C VAL A 323 -34.91 -23.87 -31.47
N MET A 324 -35.58 -23.16 -30.55
CA MET A 324 -36.25 -21.89 -30.87
C MET A 324 -35.28 -20.72 -31.07
N PHE A 325 -34.08 -20.78 -30.49
CA PHE A 325 -33.03 -19.78 -30.62
C PHE A 325 -32.17 -20.08 -31.86
N CYS A 326 -31.81 -21.35 -32.06
CA CYS A 326 -30.99 -21.85 -33.18
C CYS A 326 -31.65 -21.76 -34.56
N GLN A 327 -32.98 -21.68 -34.63
CA GLN A 327 -33.69 -21.43 -35.90
C GLN A 327 -33.38 -20.09 -36.56
N SER A 328 -32.83 -19.13 -35.81
CA SER A 328 -32.59 -17.76 -36.28
C SER A 328 -31.12 -17.37 -36.39
N VAL A 329 -30.20 -18.27 -36.01
CA VAL A 329 -28.76 -18.03 -36.00
C VAL A 329 -28.17 -18.39 -37.36
N THR A 330 -27.47 -17.44 -37.97
CA THR A 330 -26.66 -17.67 -39.18
C THR A 330 -25.24 -18.04 -38.77
N CYS A 331 -24.76 -19.21 -39.18
CA CYS A 331 -23.39 -19.65 -38.95
C CYS A 331 -22.36 -18.63 -39.46
N PHE A 332 -21.14 -18.70 -38.91
CA PHE A 332 -20.04 -17.86 -39.39
C PHE A 332 -19.73 -18.20 -40.87
N PRO A 333 -19.15 -17.29 -41.67
CA PRO A 333 -18.93 -17.51 -43.11
C PRO A 333 -18.08 -18.73 -43.47
N ASP A 334 -17.26 -19.21 -42.53
CA ASP A 334 -16.35 -20.35 -42.69
C ASP A 334 -16.91 -21.65 -42.09
N ASP A 335 -18.15 -21.64 -41.57
CA ASP A 335 -18.80 -22.79 -40.93
C ASP A 335 -19.90 -23.38 -41.84
N PHE A 336 -20.15 -24.69 -41.72
CA PHE A 336 -21.19 -25.41 -42.46
C PHE A 336 -22.45 -25.59 -41.59
N TYR A 337 -23.61 -25.30 -42.15
CA TYR A 337 -24.89 -25.38 -41.43
C TYR A 337 -25.58 -26.73 -41.67
N CYS A 338 -25.70 -27.55 -40.61
CA CYS A 338 -26.50 -28.77 -40.63
C CYS A 338 -27.99 -28.41 -40.49
N SER A 339 -28.77 -28.65 -41.54
CA SER A 339 -30.18 -28.22 -41.62
C SER A 339 -31.09 -29.03 -40.70
N ASN A 340 -30.72 -30.26 -40.37
CA ASN A 340 -31.55 -31.15 -39.57
C ASN A 340 -31.55 -30.79 -38.08
N LYS A 341 -30.37 -30.62 -37.47
CA LYS A 341 -30.23 -30.26 -36.04
C LYS A 341 -30.08 -28.76 -35.78
N HIS A 342 -30.04 -27.94 -36.83
CA HIS A 342 -29.87 -26.49 -36.73
C HIS A 342 -28.57 -26.11 -35.97
N HIS A 343 -27.50 -26.87 -36.21
CA HIS A 343 -26.17 -26.68 -35.61
C HIS A 343 -25.14 -26.37 -36.72
N CYS A 344 -24.23 -25.43 -36.44
CA CYS A 344 -23.06 -25.06 -37.25
C CYS A 344 -21.79 -25.88 -36.92
N ILE A 345 -21.29 -26.69 -37.85
CA ILE A 345 -19.97 -27.34 -37.71
C ILE A 345 -18.87 -26.49 -38.36
N PRO A 346 -17.61 -26.55 -37.91
CA PRO A 346 -16.49 -25.92 -38.60
C PRO A 346 -16.44 -26.35 -40.07
N GLY A 347 -16.19 -25.44 -41.02
CA GLY A 347 -16.15 -25.81 -42.45
C GLY A 347 -15.05 -26.81 -42.83
N ALA A 348 -14.08 -27.06 -41.93
CA ALA A 348 -13.10 -28.13 -42.06
C ALA A 348 -13.69 -29.54 -41.88
N TRP A 349 -14.84 -29.66 -41.20
CA TRP A 349 -15.58 -30.90 -40.95
C TRP A 349 -16.61 -31.19 -42.07
N HIS A 350 -16.74 -30.29 -43.04
CA HIS A 350 -17.51 -30.57 -44.24
C HIS A 350 -16.64 -31.35 -45.27
N CYS A 351 -17.09 -32.53 -45.68
CA CYS A 351 -16.38 -33.47 -46.55
C CYS A 351 -15.07 -34.06 -45.95
N ASP A 352 -14.97 -34.30 -44.66
CA ASP A 352 -13.73 -34.80 -44.03
C ASP A 352 -13.69 -36.33 -43.81
N GLY A 353 -14.80 -37.04 -43.96
CA GLY A 353 -14.90 -38.49 -43.83
C GLY A 353 -15.74 -38.97 -42.65
N ASP A 354 -16.15 -38.07 -41.77
CA ASP A 354 -16.93 -38.35 -40.56
C ASP A 354 -18.35 -37.73 -40.64
N ASP A 355 -19.32 -38.30 -39.93
CA ASP A 355 -20.73 -37.84 -39.91
C ASP A 355 -20.94 -36.92 -38.70
N ASP A 356 -20.57 -35.65 -38.86
CA ASP A 356 -20.64 -34.62 -37.81
C ASP A 356 -22.04 -33.99 -37.72
N CYS A 357 -22.80 -33.92 -38.82
CA CYS A 357 -24.21 -33.51 -38.77
C CYS A 357 -25.11 -34.60 -38.13
N GLY A 358 -24.68 -35.86 -38.12
CA GLY A 358 -25.41 -37.02 -37.59
C GLY A 358 -26.50 -37.55 -38.53
N ASP A 359 -26.55 -37.05 -39.76
CA ASP A 359 -27.44 -37.48 -40.85
C ASP A 359 -26.76 -37.47 -42.23
N MET A 360 -25.42 -37.33 -42.26
CA MET A 360 -24.56 -37.25 -43.46
C MET A 360 -24.84 -36.05 -44.38
N GLU A 361 -25.49 -34.99 -43.91
CA GLU A 361 -25.68 -33.75 -44.69
C GLU A 361 -24.37 -33.03 -45.04
N ASP A 362 -23.36 -33.19 -44.17
CA ASP A 362 -21.97 -32.74 -44.30
C ASP A 362 -21.12 -33.62 -45.23
N GLU A 363 -21.57 -34.83 -45.53
CA GLU A 363 -20.91 -35.80 -46.40
C GLU A 363 -21.72 -36.13 -47.68
N PRO A 364 -22.16 -35.15 -48.49
CA PRO A 364 -22.92 -35.45 -49.68
C PRO A 364 -22.07 -36.27 -50.68
N PRO A 365 -22.70 -37.06 -51.57
CA PRO A 365 -22.00 -37.84 -52.59
C PRO A 365 -21.12 -37.00 -53.54
N SER A 366 -21.27 -35.67 -53.53
CA SER A 366 -20.45 -34.70 -54.26
C SER A 366 -19.10 -34.39 -53.60
N CYS A 367 -18.90 -34.76 -52.33
CA CYS A 367 -17.61 -34.67 -51.66
C CYS A 367 -16.62 -35.62 -52.35
N SER A 368 -15.69 -35.05 -53.11
CA SER A 368 -14.60 -35.82 -53.70
C SER A 368 -13.68 -36.29 -52.58
N LYS A 369 -13.79 -37.57 -52.21
CA LYS A 369 -12.87 -38.24 -51.29
C LYS A 369 -11.43 -37.92 -51.69
N PRO A 370 -10.57 -37.44 -50.78
CA PRO A 370 -9.14 -37.38 -51.04
C PRO A 370 -8.69 -38.80 -51.42
N LEU A 371 -8.14 -38.94 -52.62
CA LEU A 371 -7.39 -40.13 -53.00
C LEU A 371 -6.21 -40.23 -52.02
N PHE A 372 -6.18 -41.31 -51.23
CA PHE A 372 -5.08 -41.70 -50.36
C PHE A 372 -3.71 -41.64 -51.05
#